data_AF-A0A0B5DR02-F1
#
_entry.id   AF-A0A0B5DR02-F1
#
_cell.length_a   1.000
_cell.length_b   1.000
_cell.length_c   1.000
_cell.angle_alpha   90.00
_cell.angle_beta   90.00
_cell.angle_gamma   90.00
#
_symmetry.space_group_name_H-M   'P 1'
#
loop_
_entity.id
_entity.type
_entity.pdbx_description
1 polymer ?
#
loop_
_entity_poly.entity_id
_entity_poly.type
_entity_poly.pdbx_seq_one_letter_code
_entity_poly.pdbx_strand_id
1 'polypeptide(L)'
;MSDSIEWLGGHCFEGPMGAPGMRGGVSLTAVRGLPVEGLLRRMGAGDDQIGIGAHYRDFDPLSVNDPWTPCVYGTSGEWSYVLEDSGVCAWYQHWADGDTSVIPQDGEEFVCLCANVAVQPSWLFYAPGEGGLLRAEFRHSLAGPAHGESSRAHLLNSRLRSNGAVWPDPDEFPSTQAWRAFVEQSSGGLHAAVWRSVGEHTGLRIPRGAVESGDLPVALLLDPFM
;
A
#
# COMPACT_ATOMS: atom_id res chain seq x y z
N MET A 1 0.11 19.19 -11.36
CA MET A 1 -0.64 18.18 -10.58
C MET A 1 0.37 17.53 -9.65
N SER A 2 0.02 17.26 -8.40
CA SER A 2 0.97 16.69 -7.44
C SER A 2 0.96 15.17 -7.61
N ASP A 3 2.11 14.57 -7.95
CA ASP A 3 2.30 13.10 -7.96
C ASP A 3 2.36 12.50 -6.54
N SER A 4 1.68 13.12 -5.56
CA SER A 4 1.45 12.57 -4.23
C SER A 4 0.69 11.24 -4.34
N ILE A 5 0.95 10.29 -3.45
CA ILE A 5 0.23 9.01 -3.45
C ILE A 5 -1.21 9.10 -2.94
N GLU A 6 -1.65 10.26 -2.44
CA GLU A 6 -3.01 10.49 -1.95
C GLU A 6 -4.11 10.08 -2.94
N TRP A 7 -3.89 10.29 -4.24
CA TRP A 7 -4.90 9.99 -5.25
C TRP A 7 -5.27 8.50 -5.28
N LEU A 8 -4.34 7.60 -4.99
CA LEU A 8 -4.61 6.15 -4.88
C LEU A 8 -5.62 5.87 -3.76
N GLY A 9 -5.45 6.51 -2.60
CA GLY A 9 -6.39 6.43 -1.49
C GLY A 9 -7.78 7.01 -1.83
N GLY A 10 -7.83 8.07 -2.64
CA GLY A 10 -9.07 8.66 -3.13
C GLY A 10 -9.87 7.78 -4.10
N HIS A 11 -9.22 6.81 -4.74
CA HIS A 11 -9.83 5.89 -5.71
C HIS A 11 -9.91 4.45 -5.17
N CYS A 12 -9.57 4.19 -3.90
CA CYS A 12 -9.45 2.85 -3.33
C CYS A 12 -10.68 1.95 -3.55
N PHE A 13 -11.90 2.49 -3.47
CA PHE A 13 -13.16 1.73 -3.62
C PHE A 13 -13.78 1.83 -5.01
N GLU A 14 -13.11 2.45 -5.97
CA GLU A 14 -13.54 2.36 -7.37
C GLU A 14 -13.35 0.92 -7.86
N GLY A 15 -14.32 0.42 -8.63
CA GLY A 15 -14.17 -0.87 -9.29
C GLY A 15 -13.10 -0.82 -10.39
N PRO A 16 -12.59 -1.98 -10.84
CA PRO A 16 -11.72 -2.03 -12.00
C PRO A 16 -12.46 -1.43 -13.20
N MET A 17 -12.00 -0.27 -13.63
CA MET A 17 -12.43 0.33 -14.88
C MET A 17 -11.69 -0.43 -15.98
N GLY A 18 -12.33 -0.75 -17.10
CA GLY A 18 -11.66 -1.32 -18.29
C GLY A 18 -10.69 -0.33 -18.97
N ALA A 19 -9.98 0.45 -18.16
CA ALA A 19 -8.95 1.40 -18.52
C ALA A 19 -7.65 0.64 -18.82
N PRO A 20 -6.73 1.25 -19.60
CA PRO A 20 -5.46 0.63 -19.94
C PRO A 20 -4.48 0.50 -18.76
N GLY A 21 -4.88 0.88 -17.55
CA GLY A 21 -4.03 0.98 -16.36
C GLY A 21 -4.81 0.82 -15.06
N MET A 22 -4.14 1.05 -13.93
CA MET A 22 -4.72 0.84 -12.59
C MET A 22 -5.34 2.12 -12.03
N ARG A 23 -6.43 1.99 -11.26
CA ARG A 23 -7.07 3.13 -10.60
C ARG A 23 -7.78 2.77 -9.31
N GLY A 24 -8.57 1.70 -9.31
CA GLY A 24 -9.34 1.22 -8.17
C GLY A 24 -8.67 0.05 -7.45
N GLY A 25 -8.93 -0.12 -6.15
CA GLY A 25 -8.44 -1.28 -5.39
C GLY A 25 -6.92 -1.39 -5.23
N VAL A 26 -6.17 -0.34 -5.57
CA VAL A 26 -4.71 -0.40 -5.64
C VAL A 26 -4.09 -0.46 -4.25
N SER A 27 -3.28 -1.49 -4.03
CA SER A 27 -2.38 -1.63 -2.90
C SER A 27 -0.96 -1.20 -3.30
N LEU A 28 -0.18 -0.73 -2.33
CA LEU A 28 1.21 -0.29 -2.53
C LEU A 28 2.12 -1.05 -1.59
N THR A 29 3.20 -1.62 -2.11
CA THR A 29 4.32 -2.13 -1.33
C THR A 29 5.58 -1.39 -1.76
N ALA A 30 6.30 -0.77 -0.81
CA ALA A 30 7.51 -0.01 -1.12
C ALA A 30 8.60 -0.20 -0.06
N VAL A 31 9.84 -0.19 -0.51
CA VAL A 31 11.03 -0.31 0.34
C VAL A 31 12.13 0.64 -0.13
N ARG A 32 12.84 1.23 0.81
CA ARG A 32 13.92 2.17 0.55
C ARG A 32 15.25 1.43 0.44
N GLY A 33 16.03 1.73 -0.60
CA GLY A 33 17.39 1.23 -0.78
C GLY A 33 17.50 -0.18 -1.37
N LEU A 34 16.38 -0.89 -1.58
CA LEU A 34 16.36 -2.18 -2.29
C LEU A 34 16.04 -1.93 -3.78
N PRO A 35 16.79 -2.51 -4.73
CA PRO A 35 16.43 -2.47 -6.15
C PRO A 35 15.05 -3.10 -6.42
N VAL A 36 14.35 -2.63 -7.45
CA VAL A 36 12.96 -3.05 -7.70
C VAL A 36 12.84 -4.54 -8.03
N GLU A 37 13.82 -5.11 -8.74
CA GLU A 37 13.90 -6.55 -9.00
C GLU A 37 14.20 -7.32 -7.71
N GLY A 38 14.88 -6.70 -6.74
CA GLY A 38 15.06 -7.28 -5.40
C GLY A 38 13.75 -7.33 -4.62
N LEU A 39 12.94 -6.28 -4.70
CA LEU A 39 11.60 -6.25 -4.11
C LEU A 39 10.67 -7.28 -4.75
N LEU A 40 10.64 -7.37 -6.08
CA LEU A 40 9.81 -8.35 -6.81
C LEU A 40 10.19 -9.79 -6.46
N ARG A 41 11.50 -10.12 -6.44
CA ARG A 41 11.96 -11.45 -6.01
C ARG A 41 11.60 -11.76 -4.56
N ARG A 42 11.69 -10.76 -3.69
CA ARG A 42 11.29 -10.92 -2.28
C ARG A 42 9.81 -11.28 -2.17
N MET A 43 8.97 -10.80 -3.07
CA MET A 43 7.55 -11.13 -3.16
C MET A 43 7.26 -12.36 -4.06
N GLY A 44 8.25 -13.20 -4.32
CA GLY A 44 8.07 -14.48 -5.00
C GLY A 44 8.16 -14.46 -6.52
N ALA A 45 8.46 -13.32 -7.17
CA ALA A 45 8.64 -13.29 -8.62
C ALA A 45 9.95 -14.00 -9.06
N GLY A 46 9.87 -14.85 -10.08
CA GLY A 46 11.02 -15.39 -10.79
C GLY A 46 11.56 -14.45 -11.88
N ASP A 47 12.71 -14.80 -12.47
CA ASP A 47 13.35 -13.98 -13.50
C ASP A 47 12.50 -13.87 -14.78
N ASP A 48 11.70 -14.89 -15.10
CA ASP A 48 10.74 -14.88 -16.21
C ASP A 48 9.50 -14.01 -15.92
N GLN A 49 9.06 -13.94 -14.66
CA GLN A 49 7.98 -13.03 -14.24
C GLN A 49 8.42 -11.56 -14.20
N ILE A 50 9.70 -11.28 -13.93
CA ILE A 50 10.26 -9.93 -13.94
C ILE A 50 10.64 -9.52 -15.38
N GLY A 51 11.11 -10.47 -16.19
CA GLY A 51 11.65 -10.25 -17.52
C GLY A 51 10.62 -10.12 -18.66
N ILE A 52 9.35 -9.86 -18.36
CA ILE A 52 8.26 -9.78 -19.36
C ILE A 52 8.52 -8.70 -20.40
N GLY A 53 9.11 -7.57 -19.99
CA GLY A 53 9.48 -6.48 -20.89
C GLY A 53 8.29 -5.75 -21.53
N ALA A 54 7.10 -5.89 -20.96
CA ALA A 54 5.87 -5.23 -21.40
C ALA A 54 5.45 -4.10 -20.46
N HIS A 55 4.71 -3.14 -21.01
CA HIS A 55 3.96 -2.15 -20.22
C HIS A 55 2.55 -2.68 -19.96
N TYR A 56 1.91 -2.19 -18.89
CA TYR A 56 0.62 -2.72 -18.44
C TYR A 56 -0.49 -2.59 -19.49
N ARG A 57 -0.51 -1.48 -20.24
CA ARG A 57 -1.47 -1.28 -21.33
C ARG A 57 -1.34 -2.27 -22.48
N ASP A 58 -0.15 -2.84 -22.66
CA ASP A 58 0.19 -3.77 -23.75
C ASP A 58 0.12 -5.23 -23.27
N PHE A 59 -0.20 -5.45 -22.00
CA PHE A 59 -0.26 -6.75 -21.36
C PHE A 59 -1.69 -7.30 -21.42
N ASP A 60 -1.87 -8.54 -21.89
CA ASP A 60 -3.17 -9.21 -21.89
C ASP A 60 -3.37 -9.97 -20.56
N PRO A 61 -4.24 -9.50 -19.64
CA PRO A 61 -4.45 -10.18 -18.37
C PRO A 61 -5.02 -11.59 -18.52
N LEU A 62 -5.72 -11.87 -19.64
CA LEU A 62 -6.29 -13.20 -19.92
C LEU A 62 -5.22 -14.20 -20.38
N SER A 63 -4.03 -13.72 -20.74
CA SER A 63 -2.91 -14.58 -21.13
C SER A 63 -2.14 -15.14 -19.93
N VAL A 64 -2.44 -14.65 -18.73
CA VAL A 64 -1.82 -15.09 -17.48
C VAL A 64 -2.48 -16.36 -16.99
N ASN A 65 -1.68 -17.42 -16.82
CA ASN A 65 -2.16 -18.64 -16.20
C ASN A 65 -2.07 -18.52 -14.68
N ASP A 66 -3.01 -19.14 -13.98
CA ASP A 66 -2.90 -19.38 -12.54
C ASP A 66 -1.53 -20.03 -12.23
N PRO A 67 -0.86 -19.66 -11.13
CA PRO A 67 -1.36 -18.81 -10.04
C PRO A 67 -0.85 -17.35 -10.12
N TRP A 68 -0.69 -16.76 -11.30
CA TRP A 68 -0.01 -15.45 -11.43
C TRP A 68 -0.99 -14.27 -11.57
N THR A 69 -0.66 -13.13 -10.98
CA THR A 69 -1.40 -11.87 -11.12
C THR A 69 -0.47 -10.72 -11.54
N PRO A 70 -0.92 -9.81 -12.41
CA PRO A 70 -0.10 -8.69 -12.85
C PRO A 70 0.03 -7.61 -11.78
N CYS A 71 1.23 -7.08 -11.64
CA CYS A 71 1.53 -5.89 -10.87
C CYS A 71 2.30 -4.88 -11.74
N VAL A 72 2.25 -3.60 -11.38
CA VAL A 72 3.17 -2.60 -11.96
C VAL A 72 4.18 -2.14 -10.94
N TYR A 73 5.38 -1.75 -11.40
CA TYR A 73 6.46 -1.38 -10.51
C TYR A 73 7.23 -0.16 -10.99
N GLY A 74 8.01 0.44 -10.10
CA GLY A 74 8.85 1.58 -10.43
C GLY A 74 9.68 2.06 -9.25
N THR A 75 10.23 3.27 -9.40
CA THR A 75 11.03 3.93 -8.36
C THR A 75 10.56 5.35 -8.09
N SER A 76 10.77 5.80 -6.85
CA SER A 76 10.49 7.16 -6.38
C SER A 76 11.64 7.63 -5.47
N GLY A 77 12.64 8.28 -6.05
CA GLY A 77 13.87 8.60 -5.33
C GLY A 77 14.59 7.31 -4.93
N GLU A 78 14.82 7.11 -3.64
CA GLU A 78 15.46 5.90 -3.10
C GLU A 78 14.50 4.73 -2.86
N TRP A 79 13.21 4.92 -3.14
CA TRP A 79 12.19 3.89 -2.95
C TRP A 79 11.99 3.08 -4.23
N SER A 80 11.96 1.77 -4.10
CA SER A 80 11.33 0.87 -5.08
C SER A 80 9.91 0.58 -4.63
N TYR A 81 8.97 0.53 -5.56
CA TYR A 81 7.57 0.26 -5.26
C TYR A 81 6.94 -0.73 -6.25
N VAL A 82 5.90 -1.38 -5.77
CA VAL A 82 4.99 -2.23 -6.54
C VAL A 82 3.55 -1.83 -6.22
N LEU A 83 2.70 -1.81 -7.26
CA LEU A 83 1.27 -1.56 -7.19
C LEU A 83 0.51 -2.78 -7.71
N GLU A 84 -0.53 -3.16 -6.99
CA GLU A 84 -1.37 -4.33 -7.26
C GLU A 84 -2.85 -3.91 -7.13
N ASP A 85 -3.69 -4.22 -8.12
CA ASP A 85 -5.13 -3.91 -8.13
C ASP A 85 -6.03 -5.15 -7.94
N SER A 86 -5.44 -6.29 -7.55
CA SER A 86 -6.11 -7.56 -7.23
C SER A 86 -6.93 -7.52 -5.93
N GLY A 87 -6.97 -6.38 -5.24
CA GLY A 87 -7.76 -6.15 -4.04
C GLY A 87 -7.11 -6.57 -2.72
N VAL A 88 -6.06 -7.38 -2.76
CA VAL A 88 -5.10 -7.70 -1.69
C VAL A 88 -3.70 -7.69 -2.30
N CYS A 89 -2.66 -7.29 -1.57
CA CYS A 89 -1.28 -7.35 -2.08
C CYS A 89 -0.58 -8.65 -1.70
N ALA A 90 0.27 -9.17 -2.60
CA ALA A 90 1.06 -10.39 -2.42
C ALA A 90 1.94 -10.31 -1.17
N TRP A 91 2.54 -9.15 -0.87
CA TRP A 91 3.33 -8.98 0.34
C TRP A 91 2.54 -9.29 1.61
N TYR A 92 1.30 -8.79 1.71
CA TYR A 92 0.44 -9.05 2.88
C TYR A 92 0.12 -10.53 3.01
N GLN A 93 -0.18 -11.19 1.88
CA GLN A 93 -0.51 -12.61 1.88
C GLN A 93 0.67 -13.47 2.36
N HIS A 94 1.85 -13.27 1.78
CA HIS A 94 3.07 -13.96 2.22
C HIS A 94 3.35 -13.74 3.71
N TRP A 95 3.19 -12.51 4.20
CA TRP A 95 3.34 -12.20 5.63
C TRP A 95 2.30 -12.92 6.48
N ALA A 96 1.04 -12.96 6.05
CA ALA A 96 -0.05 -13.62 6.75
C ALA A 96 0.14 -15.15 6.81
N ASP A 97 0.73 -15.74 5.78
CA ASP A 97 1.08 -17.17 5.70
C ASP A 97 2.35 -17.52 6.50
N GLY A 98 3.00 -16.52 7.12
CA GLY A 98 4.17 -16.70 7.95
C GLY A 98 5.48 -16.82 7.16
N ASP A 99 5.50 -16.40 5.90
CA ASP A 99 6.72 -16.32 5.11
C ASP A 99 7.62 -15.19 5.65
N THR A 100 8.70 -15.59 6.33
CA THR A 100 9.65 -14.64 6.89
C THR A 100 10.50 -13.93 5.83
N SER A 101 10.55 -14.43 4.60
CA SER A 101 11.38 -13.87 3.53
C SER A 101 10.88 -12.49 3.06
N VAL A 102 9.58 -12.21 3.19
CA VAL A 102 8.99 -10.90 2.86
C VAL A 102 9.17 -9.85 3.94
N ILE A 103 9.58 -10.24 5.16
CA ILE A 103 9.74 -9.32 6.28
C ILE A 103 10.90 -8.36 5.97
N PRO A 104 10.72 -7.03 6.16
CA PRO A 104 11.80 -6.06 6.01
C PRO A 104 13.00 -6.40 6.89
N GLN A 105 14.20 -6.27 6.34
CA GLN A 105 15.45 -6.53 7.05
C GLN A 105 15.82 -5.34 7.94
N ASP A 106 16.69 -5.58 8.91
CA ASP A 106 17.22 -4.51 9.77
C ASP A 106 17.89 -3.42 8.92
N GLY A 107 17.54 -2.16 9.19
CA GLY A 107 17.97 -0.99 8.44
C GLY A 107 17.10 -0.63 7.23
N GLU A 108 16.17 -1.52 6.80
CA GLU A 108 15.27 -1.22 5.69
C GLU A 108 14.05 -0.42 6.15
N GLU A 109 13.86 0.74 5.53
CA GLU A 109 12.61 1.47 5.65
C GLU A 109 11.58 0.90 4.67
N PHE A 110 10.43 0.47 5.17
CA PHE A 110 9.42 -0.26 4.41
C PHE A 110 8.02 0.28 4.71
N VAL A 111 7.16 0.31 3.69
CA VAL A 111 5.73 0.59 3.85
C VAL A 111 4.90 -0.32 2.96
N CYS A 112 3.80 -0.84 3.51
CA CYS A 112 2.75 -1.47 2.73
C CYS A 112 1.39 -0.86 3.09
N LEU A 113 0.68 -0.36 2.07
CA LEU A 113 -0.70 0.09 2.14
C LEU A 113 -1.56 -0.95 1.43
N CYS A 114 -2.15 -1.86 2.20
CA CYS A 114 -3.03 -2.89 1.68
C CYS A 114 -4.47 -2.37 1.66
N ALA A 115 -5.00 -2.14 0.46
CA ALA A 115 -6.38 -1.70 0.27
C ALA A 115 -7.38 -2.70 0.85
N ASN A 116 -7.08 -4.01 0.73
CA ASN A 116 -7.87 -5.13 1.24
C ASN A 116 -9.38 -4.96 0.98
N VAL A 117 -9.75 -4.59 -0.25
CA VAL A 117 -11.15 -4.30 -0.60
C VAL A 117 -12.00 -5.57 -0.66
N ALA A 118 -11.38 -6.72 -0.86
CA ALA A 118 -12.04 -8.02 -0.90
C ALA A 118 -12.36 -8.56 0.51
N VAL A 119 -11.48 -8.36 1.50
CA VAL A 119 -11.55 -9.02 2.81
C VAL A 119 -11.27 -8.04 3.96
N GLN A 120 -11.90 -6.86 3.93
CA GLN A 120 -11.73 -5.75 4.90
C GLN A 120 -11.38 -6.21 6.33
N PRO A 121 -10.48 -5.49 7.04
CA PRO A 121 -10.16 -4.07 6.88
C PRO A 121 -8.91 -3.76 6.03
N SER A 122 -8.78 -2.51 5.56
CA SER A 122 -7.54 -1.99 4.96
C SER A 122 -6.44 -1.81 6.01
N TRP A 123 -5.19 -2.09 5.63
CA TRP A 123 -4.04 -2.11 6.55
C TRP A 123 -2.89 -1.21 6.10
N LEU A 124 -2.25 -0.60 7.08
CA LEU A 124 -0.93 0.03 6.97
C LEU A 124 0.08 -0.83 7.73
N PHE A 125 1.17 -1.21 7.05
CA PHE A 125 2.36 -1.78 7.64
C PHE A 125 3.54 -0.85 7.43
N TYR A 126 4.37 -0.69 8.45
CA TYR A 126 5.51 0.22 8.39
C TYR A 126 6.69 -0.34 9.20
N ALA A 127 7.85 -0.43 8.58
CA ALA A 127 9.11 -0.64 9.29
C ALA A 127 9.97 0.62 9.11
N PRO A 128 10.39 1.31 10.18
CA PRO A 128 11.17 2.54 10.07
C PRO A 128 12.67 2.30 9.80
N GLY A 129 13.10 1.04 9.67
CA GLY A 129 14.50 0.60 9.65
C GLY A 129 15.00 0.07 11.00
N GLU A 130 14.40 0.48 12.12
CA GLU A 130 14.75 0.02 13.47
C GLU A 130 13.48 -0.32 14.27
N GLY A 131 13.50 -1.35 15.11
CA GLY A 131 12.37 -1.61 16.03
C GLY A 131 11.20 -2.39 15.40
N GLY A 132 11.46 -3.13 14.32
CA GLY A 132 10.55 -4.13 13.77
C GLY A 132 9.39 -3.57 12.93
N LEU A 133 8.53 -4.47 12.50
CA LEU A 133 7.35 -4.17 11.69
C LEU A 133 6.20 -3.70 12.58
N LEU A 134 5.69 -2.49 12.29
CA LEU A 134 4.52 -1.89 12.91
C LEU A 134 3.31 -2.06 12.00
N ARG A 135 2.11 -2.07 12.58
CA ARG A 135 0.87 -2.19 11.81
C ARG A 135 -0.27 -1.39 12.41
N ALA A 136 -1.20 -0.98 11.55
CA ALA A 136 -2.48 -0.39 11.93
C ALA A 136 -3.54 -0.76 10.90
N GLU A 137 -4.76 -1.03 11.34
CA GLU A 137 -5.91 -0.86 10.45
C GLU A 137 -6.06 0.63 10.13
N PHE A 138 -6.56 0.96 8.94
CA PHE A 138 -6.94 2.33 8.64
C PHE A 138 -7.95 2.82 9.68
N ARG A 139 -7.78 4.05 10.18
CA ARG A 139 -8.43 4.68 11.36
C ARG A 139 -7.71 4.52 12.69
N HIS A 140 -6.74 3.61 12.81
CA HIS A 140 -5.99 3.40 14.05
C HIS A 140 -4.58 3.97 13.98
N SER A 141 -3.97 4.18 15.15
CA SER A 141 -2.54 4.47 15.23
C SER A 141 -1.71 3.20 15.02
N LEU A 142 -0.48 3.35 14.53
CA LEU A 142 0.51 2.28 14.46
C LEU A 142 0.72 1.67 15.85
N ALA A 143 0.48 0.37 15.93
CA ALA A 143 0.73 -0.44 17.10
C ALA A 143 2.11 -1.12 17.00
N GLY A 144 2.82 -1.13 18.12
CA GLY A 144 4.12 -1.76 18.29
C GLY A 144 4.80 -1.29 19.57
N PRO A 145 6.09 -1.62 19.77
CA PRO A 145 6.86 -1.17 20.93
C PRO A 145 6.84 0.36 21.08
N ALA A 146 6.99 0.86 22.30
CA ALA A 146 7.11 2.29 22.50
C ALA A 146 8.36 2.82 21.78
N HIS A 147 8.20 3.88 20.99
CA HIS A 147 9.29 4.55 20.31
C HIS A 147 9.45 5.96 20.86
N GLY A 148 10.68 6.50 20.82
CA GLY A 148 10.94 7.89 21.21
C GLY A 148 10.17 8.88 20.32
N GLU A 149 9.91 10.07 20.84
CA GLU A 149 9.16 11.14 20.13
C GLU A 149 9.83 11.58 18.80
N SER A 150 11.14 11.40 18.67
CA SER A 150 11.89 11.69 17.44
C SER A 150 11.95 10.51 16.46
N SER A 151 11.40 9.35 16.81
CA SER A 151 11.42 8.17 15.94
C SER A 151 10.56 8.38 14.69
N ARG A 152 10.94 7.76 13.58
CA ARG A 152 10.15 7.79 12.34
C ARG A 152 8.74 7.24 12.54
N ALA A 153 8.58 6.21 13.38
CA ALA A 153 7.28 5.65 13.74
C ALA A 153 6.38 6.69 14.44
N HIS A 154 6.93 7.44 15.41
CA HIS A 154 6.21 8.51 16.07
C HIS A 154 5.83 9.63 15.08
N LEU A 155 6.76 10.03 14.21
CA LEU A 155 6.50 11.05 13.19
C LEU A 155 5.39 10.64 12.22
N LEU A 156 5.36 9.38 11.76
CA LEU A 156 4.27 8.87 10.93
C LEU A 156 2.95 8.86 11.69
N ASN A 157 2.92 8.40 12.94
CA ASN A 157 1.72 8.45 13.78
C ASN A 157 1.19 9.88 13.99
N SER A 158 2.07 10.85 14.21
CA SER A 158 1.71 12.25 14.35
C SER A 158 1.09 12.81 13.06
N ARG A 159 1.62 12.43 11.89
CA ARG A 159 1.03 12.78 10.58
C ARG A 159 -0.30 12.09 10.32
N LEU A 160 -0.46 10.83 10.71
CA LEU A 160 -1.74 10.13 10.60
C LEU A 160 -2.82 10.87 11.42
N ARG A 161 -2.49 11.29 12.64
CA ARG A 161 -3.40 12.08 13.49
C ARG A 161 -3.70 13.46 12.89
N SER A 162 -2.69 14.21 12.46
CA SER A 162 -2.88 15.57 11.93
C SER A 162 -3.73 15.60 10.65
N ASN A 163 -3.64 14.55 9.83
CA ASN A 163 -4.40 14.45 8.58
C ASN A 163 -5.79 13.81 8.76
N GLY A 164 -6.19 13.46 9.98
CA GLY A 164 -7.49 12.85 10.28
C GLY A 164 -7.59 11.36 9.93
N ALA A 165 -6.45 10.69 9.75
CA ALA A 165 -6.36 9.26 9.45
C ALA A 165 -6.47 8.36 10.70
N VAL A 166 -6.42 8.96 11.90
CA VAL A 166 -6.68 8.27 13.18
C VAL A 166 -7.97 8.82 13.76
N TRP A 167 -8.91 7.93 14.06
CA TRP A 167 -10.18 8.29 14.67
C TRP A 167 -10.07 8.29 16.20
N PRO A 168 -10.87 9.13 16.89
CA PRO A 168 -11.04 9.04 18.34
C PRO A 168 -11.64 7.69 18.75
N ASP A 169 -11.48 7.31 20.01
CA ASP A 169 -12.14 6.12 20.56
C ASP A 169 -13.67 6.33 20.57
N PRO A 170 -14.49 5.33 20.20
CA PRO A 170 -15.95 5.40 20.34
C PRO A 170 -16.44 5.86 21.72
N ASP A 171 -15.70 5.55 22.79
CA ASP A 171 -16.04 5.93 24.17
C ASP A 171 -15.88 7.45 24.44
N GLU A 172 -15.19 8.17 23.57
CA GLU A 172 -15.07 9.64 23.63
C GLU A 172 -16.35 10.36 23.15
N PHE A 173 -17.31 9.64 22.56
CA PHE A 173 -18.56 10.21 22.06
C PHE A 173 -19.69 10.12 23.10
N PRO A 174 -20.56 11.15 23.18
CA PRO A 174 -21.65 11.18 24.17
C PRO A 174 -22.74 10.12 23.91
N SER A 175 -22.76 9.50 22.73
CA SER A 175 -23.70 8.42 22.39
C SER A 175 -23.25 7.65 21.14
N THR A 176 -23.79 6.44 20.96
CA THR A 176 -23.62 5.65 19.73
C THR A 176 -24.13 6.37 18.49
N GLN A 177 -25.15 7.24 18.61
CA GLN A 177 -25.65 8.02 17.48
C GLN A 177 -24.64 9.09 17.05
N ALA A 178 -24.00 9.76 18.00
CA ALA A 178 -22.93 10.72 17.72
C ALA A 178 -21.73 10.03 17.05
N TRP A 179 -21.36 8.84 17.53
CA TRP A 179 -20.34 8.01 16.89
C TRP A 179 -20.70 7.65 15.45
N ARG A 180 -21.92 7.17 15.18
CA ARG A 180 -22.36 6.83 13.82
C ARG A 180 -22.34 8.04 12.88
N ALA A 181 -22.83 9.18 13.34
CA ALA A 181 -22.80 10.41 12.55
C ALA A 181 -21.36 10.83 12.20
N PHE A 182 -20.42 10.69 13.14
CA PHE A 182 -19.00 10.90 12.87
C PHE A 182 -18.47 9.91 11.82
N VAL A 183 -18.74 8.61 11.96
CA VAL A 183 -18.28 7.59 10.99
C VAL A 183 -18.81 7.88 9.59
N GLU A 184 -20.11 8.20 9.45
CA GLU A 184 -20.72 8.55 8.18
C GLU A 184 -20.04 9.77 7.54
N GLN A 185 -19.77 10.81 8.33
CA GLN A 185 -19.11 12.03 7.86
C GLN A 185 -17.63 11.84 7.53
N SER A 186 -16.92 11.01 8.28
CA SER A 186 -15.46 10.86 8.20
C SER A 186 -15.01 9.71 7.30
N SER A 187 -15.88 8.77 6.96
CA SER A 187 -15.55 7.60 6.13
C SER A 187 -15.07 7.96 4.72
N GLY A 188 -15.70 8.93 4.06
CA GLY A 188 -15.47 9.28 2.65
C GLY A 188 -14.09 9.87 2.31
N GLY A 189 -13.21 10.09 3.29
CA GLY A 189 -11.86 10.63 3.09
C GLY A 189 -10.76 9.86 3.83
N LEU A 190 -11.10 8.79 4.54
CA LEU A 190 -10.16 8.08 5.41
C LEU A 190 -8.93 7.55 4.64
N HIS A 191 -9.17 6.86 3.52
CA HIS A 191 -8.08 6.28 2.71
C HIS A 191 -7.18 7.37 2.15
N ALA A 192 -7.75 8.41 1.54
CA ALA A 192 -6.96 9.56 1.06
C ALA A 192 -6.09 10.18 2.18
N ALA A 193 -6.63 10.30 3.40
CA ALA A 193 -5.88 10.80 4.55
C ALA A 193 -4.70 9.90 4.94
N VAL A 194 -4.90 8.56 5.01
CA VAL A 194 -3.81 7.60 5.31
C VAL A 194 -2.72 7.68 4.25
N TRP A 195 -3.10 7.61 2.97
CA TRP A 195 -2.17 7.66 1.85
C TRP A 195 -1.41 9.00 1.81
N ARG A 196 -2.07 10.13 2.09
CA ARG A 196 -1.41 11.43 2.23
C ARG A 196 -0.37 11.41 3.35
N SER A 197 -0.72 10.93 4.54
CA SER A 197 0.21 10.87 5.68
C SER A 197 1.46 10.04 5.37
N VAL A 198 1.30 8.90 4.68
CA VAL A 198 2.43 8.08 4.23
C VAL A 198 3.27 8.82 3.18
N GLY A 199 2.64 9.44 2.19
CA GLY A 199 3.33 10.20 1.15
C GLY A 199 4.15 11.36 1.71
N GLU A 200 3.58 12.13 2.64
CA GLU A 200 4.27 13.24 3.32
C GLU A 200 5.41 12.76 4.22
N HIS A 201 5.27 11.58 4.83
CA HIS A 201 6.28 10.99 5.70
C HIS A 201 7.48 10.44 4.92
N THR A 202 7.19 9.66 3.88
CA THR A 202 8.19 8.91 3.10
C THR A 202 8.78 9.70 1.93
N GLY A 203 8.05 10.73 1.46
CA GLY A 203 8.37 11.43 0.22
C GLY A 203 8.01 10.65 -1.05
N LEU A 204 7.31 9.52 -0.94
CA LEU A 204 6.88 8.71 -2.08
C LEU A 204 6.02 9.52 -3.06
N ARG A 205 6.34 9.36 -4.35
CA ARG A 205 5.59 9.95 -5.47
C ARG A 205 5.32 8.89 -6.52
N ILE A 206 4.06 8.74 -6.90
CA ILE A 206 3.62 7.77 -7.89
C ILE A 206 2.98 8.54 -9.05
N PRO A 207 3.50 8.41 -10.28
CA PRO A 207 3.05 9.20 -11.42
C PRO A 207 1.65 8.77 -11.86
N ARG A 208 0.62 9.50 -11.42
CA ARG A 208 -0.79 9.19 -11.71
C ARG A 208 -1.03 8.93 -13.20
N GLY A 209 -0.51 9.82 -14.05
CA GLY A 209 -0.69 9.73 -15.50
C GLY A 209 -0.20 8.39 -16.06
N ALA A 210 0.98 7.93 -15.63
CA ALA A 210 1.59 6.68 -16.11
C ALA A 210 0.89 5.44 -15.53
N VAL A 211 0.39 5.50 -14.30
CA VAL A 211 -0.39 4.39 -13.71
C VAL A 211 -1.73 4.24 -14.42
N GLU A 212 -2.46 5.34 -14.62
CA GLU A 212 -3.78 5.32 -15.26
C GLU A 212 -3.71 5.00 -16.76
N SER A 213 -2.62 5.38 -17.45
CA SER A 213 -2.39 5.05 -18.86
C SER A 213 -1.78 3.66 -19.09
N GLY A 214 -1.33 2.98 -18.03
CA GLY A 214 -0.65 1.68 -18.10
C GLY A 214 0.75 1.75 -18.70
N ASP A 215 1.44 2.90 -18.57
CA ASP A 215 2.79 3.13 -19.09
C ASP A 215 3.90 2.63 -18.14
N LEU A 216 3.53 2.02 -17.01
CA LEU A 216 4.48 1.39 -16.10
C LEU A 216 4.78 -0.05 -16.53
N PRO A 217 6.01 -0.55 -16.27
CA PRO A 217 6.38 -1.93 -16.58
C PRO A 217 5.59 -2.92 -15.72
N VAL A 218 5.33 -4.10 -16.30
CA VAL A 218 4.63 -5.22 -15.65
C VAL A 218 5.58 -6.28 -15.16
N ALA A 219 5.27 -6.80 -13.98
CA ALA A 219 5.75 -8.10 -13.52
C ALA A 219 4.56 -8.96 -13.07
N LEU A 220 4.81 -10.25 -12.86
CA LEU A 220 3.84 -11.18 -12.31
C LEU A 220 4.22 -11.58 -10.88
N LEU A 221 3.23 -11.59 -9.99
CA LEU A 221 3.34 -12.07 -8.61
C LEU A 221 2.38 -13.24 -8.38
N LEU A 222 2.67 -14.03 -7.35
CA LEU A 222 1.76 -15.10 -6.94
C LEU A 222 0.42 -14.49 -6.50
N ASP A 223 -0.67 -15.08 -6.97
CA ASP A 223 -2.03 -14.68 -6.62
C ASP A 223 -2.21 -14.80 -5.10
N PRO A 224 -2.61 -13.72 -4.42
CA PRO A 224 -2.83 -13.74 -2.98
C PRO A 224 -4.03 -14.60 -2.52
N PHE A 225 -4.84 -15.18 -3.42
CA PHE A 225 -6.01 -16.00 -3.09
C PHE A 225 -5.85 -17.52 -3.35
N MET A 226 -4.65 -17.97 -3.69
CA MET A 226 -4.35 -19.39 -3.95
C MET A 226 -4.11 -20.22 -2.69
#